data_AF-A0A4Y9Z3P3-F1
#
_entry.id   AF-A0A4Y9Z3P3-F1
#
_cell.length_a   1.000
_cell.length_b   1.000
_cell.length_c   1.000
_cell.angle_alpha   90.00
_cell.angle_beta   90.00
_cell.angle_gamma   90.00
#
_symmetry.space_group_name_H-M   'P 1'
#
loop_
_entity.id
_entity.type
_entity.pdbx_description
1 polymer ?
#
loop_
_entity_poly.entity_id
_entity_poly.type
_entity_poly.pdbx_seq_one_letter_code
_entity_poly.pdbx_strand_id
1 'polypeptide(L)'
;MSANAPTSPFPAPVGGVLLPEDFAPSLLFGILYLLLIPFIALRFISKSSRTMVIMGVALTTIVRVLNFAFRMAQSKDPSLRASITITIWLQGSYSATFIALANDVIHIGRAYLVGTTRAREPEDPADDSALEIPVPAASDGQQVLGDSIHLEDRGFPDVASKSSSKQKIDIKEVEVEVTIGDMSSLRDEPNLRDEPNLRDEPKRRRYIRILCIIFTTLLIICSIMWAVSGGIYYGSMLNLASDAMITQTIPIVYRLTISSVMTTSWEPDAPDSLNSHTQKALFYSLHIVPELLAAVLLLRINIRVVYNTGLGGDWGMRDKK
;
A
#
# COMPACT_ATOMS: atom_id res chain seq x y z
N MET A 1 -12.97 32.78 30.56
CA MET A 1 -11.65 33.33 30.17
C MET A 1 -11.65 33.42 28.65
N SER A 2 -11.81 34.63 28.09
CA SER A 2 -11.71 34.84 26.65
C SER A 2 -10.22 34.87 26.31
N ALA A 3 -9.69 33.76 25.82
CA ALA A 3 -8.32 33.72 25.33
C ALA A 3 -8.24 34.67 24.14
N ASN A 4 -7.30 35.62 24.17
CA ASN A 4 -7.04 36.53 23.05
C ASN A 4 -6.86 35.68 21.79
N ALA A 5 -7.85 35.72 20.90
CA ALA A 5 -7.78 35.02 19.63
C ALA A 5 -6.53 35.53 18.89
N PRO A 6 -5.70 34.64 18.32
CA PRO A 6 -4.57 35.07 17.52
C PRO A 6 -5.08 35.98 16.41
N THR A 7 -4.59 37.22 16.37
CA THR A 7 -5.00 38.23 15.38
C THR A 7 -4.43 37.95 13.99
N SER A 8 -3.48 37.02 13.88
CA SER A 8 -2.87 36.62 12.61
C SER A 8 -3.63 35.46 11.97
N PRO A 9 -4.03 35.56 10.69
CA PRO A 9 -4.60 34.45 9.96
C PRO A 9 -3.61 33.27 9.89
N PHE A 10 -4.13 32.05 9.96
CA PHE A 10 -3.37 30.81 9.81
C PHE A 10 -4.00 29.92 8.73
N PRO A 11 -3.22 29.05 8.06
CA PRO A 11 -3.75 28.15 7.05
C PRO A 11 -4.75 27.17 7.67
N ALA A 12 -5.92 27.03 7.05
CA ALA A 12 -6.94 26.13 7.54
C ALA A 12 -6.44 24.66 7.49
N PRO A 13 -6.67 23.85 8.54
CA PRO A 13 -6.25 22.45 8.54
C PRO A 13 -6.96 21.67 7.43
N VAL A 14 -6.23 20.80 6.73
CA VAL A 14 -6.80 19.82 5.79
C VAL A 14 -7.90 19.01 6.47
N GLY A 15 -9.09 19.07 5.89
CA GLY A 15 -10.31 18.44 6.42
C GLY A 15 -11.02 19.24 7.51
N GLY A 16 -10.71 20.53 7.66
CA GLY A 16 -11.37 21.45 8.57
C GLY A 16 -11.06 21.22 10.05
N VAL A 17 -11.64 22.07 10.89
CA VAL A 17 -11.68 21.89 12.34
C VAL A 17 -12.63 20.74 12.68
N LEU A 18 -12.22 19.93 13.64
CA LEU A 18 -12.97 18.75 14.03
C LEU A 18 -14.15 19.11 14.91
N LEU A 19 -15.34 18.88 14.38
CA LEU A 19 -16.62 19.03 15.05
C LEU A 19 -17.10 17.66 15.56
N PRO A 20 -18.05 17.62 16.50
CA PRO A 20 -18.64 16.37 16.98
C PRO A 20 -19.18 15.48 15.84
N GLU A 21 -19.65 16.10 14.75
CA GLU A 21 -20.17 15.41 13.56
C GLU A 21 -19.10 14.63 12.79
N ASP A 22 -17.81 14.99 12.93
CA ASP A 22 -16.70 14.27 12.29
C ASP A 22 -16.38 12.94 12.97
N PHE A 23 -16.99 12.66 14.13
CA PHE A 23 -16.77 11.42 14.85
C PHE A 23 -17.17 10.21 14.00
N ALA A 24 -18.38 10.24 13.43
CA ALA A 24 -18.92 9.12 12.65
C ALA A 24 -18.08 8.77 11.42
N PRO A 25 -17.74 9.71 10.51
CA PRO A 25 -16.89 9.37 9.36
C PRO A 25 -15.48 8.97 9.80
N SER A 26 -14.91 9.60 10.83
CA SER A 26 -13.58 9.20 11.34
C SER A 26 -13.57 7.79 11.91
N LEU A 27 -14.61 7.39 12.63
CA LEU A 27 -14.77 6.02 13.13
C LEU A 27 -14.91 5.02 11.97
N LEU A 28 -15.75 5.33 10.99
CA LEU A 28 -15.95 4.48 9.81
C LEU A 28 -14.63 4.22 9.08
N PHE A 29 -13.90 5.26 8.71
CA PHE A 29 -12.62 5.10 8.02
C PHE A 29 -11.55 4.47 8.92
N GLY A 30 -11.55 4.77 10.23
CA GLY A 30 -10.68 4.09 11.19
C GLY A 30 -10.87 2.58 11.19
N ILE A 31 -12.12 2.11 11.20
CA ILE A 31 -12.45 0.67 11.11
C ILE A 31 -12.00 0.10 9.76
N LEU A 32 -12.28 0.78 8.65
CA LEU A 32 -11.87 0.33 7.32
C LEU A 32 -10.35 0.13 7.21
N TYR A 33 -9.54 1.06 7.74
CA TYR A 33 -8.08 0.89 7.78
C TYR A 33 -7.63 -0.20 8.75
N LEU A 34 -8.29 -0.37 9.90
CA LEU A 34 -8.00 -1.49 10.81
C LEU A 34 -8.25 -2.85 10.14
N LEU A 35 -9.29 -2.95 9.31
CA LEU A 35 -9.58 -4.18 8.55
C LEU A 35 -8.48 -4.50 7.53
N LEU A 36 -7.65 -3.55 7.10
CA LEU A 36 -6.51 -3.82 6.21
C LEU A 36 -5.33 -4.49 6.92
N ILE A 37 -5.19 -4.32 8.24
CA ILE A 37 -4.07 -4.87 9.03
C ILE A 37 -3.93 -6.39 8.89
N PRO A 38 -4.98 -7.23 9.01
CA PRO A 38 -4.85 -8.67 8.79
C PRO A 38 -4.38 -9.02 7.37
N PHE A 39 -4.87 -8.33 6.33
CA PHE A 39 -4.40 -8.54 4.95
C PHE A 39 -2.91 -8.19 4.80
N ILE A 40 -2.47 -7.09 5.41
CA ILE A 40 -1.06 -6.70 5.47
C ILE A 40 -0.24 -7.78 6.19
N ALA A 41 -0.71 -8.30 7.32
CA ALA A 41 -0.03 -9.34 8.06
C ALA A 41 0.12 -10.64 7.26
N LEU A 42 -0.95 -11.11 6.61
CA LEU A 42 -0.93 -12.28 5.73
C LEU A 42 0.10 -12.11 4.60
N ARG A 43 0.17 -10.91 4.03
CA ARG A 43 1.14 -10.53 3.00
C ARG A 43 2.58 -10.54 3.51
N PHE A 44 2.83 -10.12 4.76
CA PHE A 44 4.17 -10.20 5.36
C PHE A 44 4.58 -11.62 5.73
N ILE A 45 3.65 -12.47 6.14
CA ILE A 45 3.92 -13.88 6.46
C ILE A 45 4.40 -14.60 5.20
N SER A 46 3.71 -14.40 4.08
CA SER A 46 4.06 -15.01 2.79
C SER A 46 5.38 -14.46 2.21
N LYS A 47 6.42 -15.30 2.20
CA LYS A 47 7.75 -14.93 1.67
C LYS A 47 7.71 -14.53 0.19
N SER A 48 6.75 -15.05 -0.58
CA SER A 48 6.60 -14.73 -2.01
C SER A 48 6.00 -13.34 -2.22
N SER A 49 5.25 -12.81 -1.25
CA SER A 49 4.58 -11.52 -1.39
C SER A 49 5.40 -10.34 -0.89
N ARG A 50 6.44 -10.51 -0.08
CA ARG A 50 7.20 -9.40 0.53
C ARG A 50 7.83 -8.49 -0.53
N THR A 51 7.36 -7.24 -0.57
CA THR A 51 7.87 -6.16 -1.43
C THR A 51 7.96 -4.85 -0.64
N MET A 52 8.82 -3.93 -1.07
CA MET A 52 8.88 -2.57 -0.52
C MET A 52 7.53 -1.83 -0.59
N VAL A 53 6.72 -2.11 -1.61
CA VAL A 53 5.39 -1.51 -1.79
C VAL A 53 4.45 -1.87 -0.63
N ILE A 54 4.45 -3.14 -0.19
CA ILE A 54 3.61 -3.57 0.94
C ILE A 54 4.06 -2.88 2.25
N MET A 55 5.36 -2.61 2.40
CA MET A 55 5.86 -1.86 3.54
C MET A 55 5.35 -0.40 3.53
N GLY A 56 5.31 0.26 2.37
CA GLY A 56 4.73 1.59 2.21
C GLY A 56 3.25 1.64 2.59
N VAL A 57 2.47 0.68 2.10
CA VAL A 57 1.04 0.54 2.43
C VAL A 57 0.83 0.24 3.92
N ALA A 58 1.68 -0.59 4.53
CA ALA A 58 1.60 -0.92 5.95
C ALA A 58 1.82 0.31 6.84
N LEU A 59 2.89 1.07 6.58
CA LEU A 59 3.18 2.30 7.32
C LEU A 59 2.05 3.32 7.14
N THR A 60 1.58 3.50 5.91
CA THR A 60 0.44 4.36 5.58
C THR A 60 -0.81 3.97 6.37
N THR A 61 -1.13 2.68 6.40
CA THR A 61 -2.31 2.15 7.12
C THR A 61 -2.23 2.44 8.61
N ILE A 62 -1.07 2.18 9.24
CA ILE A 62 -0.86 2.46 10.67
C ILE A 62 -1.02 3.95 10.95
N VAL A 63 -0.39 4.81 10.15
CA VAL A 63 -0.49 6.26 10.26
C VAL A 63 -1.94 6.73 10.10
N ARG A 64 -2.71 6.12 9.20
CA ARG A 64 -4.14 6.44 9.02
C ARG A 64 -5.00 6.05 10.21
N VAL A 65 -4.77 4.89 10.81
CA VAL A 65 -5.45 4.49 12.05
C VAL A 65 -5.19 5.51 13.16
N LEU A 66 -3.93 5.93 13.35
CA LEU A 66 -3.58 6.96 14.33
C LEU A 66 -4.24 8.30 14.02
N ASN A 67 -4.25 8.71 12.74
CA ASN A 67 -4.90 9.95 12.32
C ASN A 67 -6.39 9.96 12.62
N PHE A 68 -7.11 8.87 12.32
CA PHE A 68 -8.53 8.78 12.65
C PHE A 68 -8.78 8.66 14.15
N ALA A 69 -7.89 8.04 14.91
CA ALA A 69 -7.95 8.04 16.37
C ALA A 69 -7.83 9.46 16.94
N PHE A 70 -6.87 10.26 16.47
CA PHE A 70 -6.74 11.66 16.85
C PHE A 70 -7.95 12.49 16.42
N ARG A 71 -8.46 12.28 15.20
CA ARG A 71 -9.68 12.97 14.75
C ARG A 71 -10.88 12.64 15.64
N MET A 72 -11.08 11.37 15.98
CA MET A 72 -12.13 10.97 16.93
C MET A 72 -11.95 11.61 18.31
N ALA A 73 -10.72 11.67 18.83
CA ALA A 73 -10.44 12.32 20.11
C ALA A 73 -10.74 13.82 20.07
N GLN A 74 -10.29 14.53 19.02
CA GLN A 74 -10.55 15.96 18.83
C GLN A 74 -12.03 16.27 18.65
N SER A 75 -12.82 15.38 18.03
CA SER A 75 -14.28 15.59 17.92
C SER A 75 -14.98 15.69 19.28
N LYS A 76 -14.47 14.97 20.30
CA LYS A 76 -15.06 14.91 21.65
C LYS A 76 -14.50 15.95 22.61
N ASP A 77 -13.23 16.30 22.47
CA ASP A 77 -12.53 17.18 23.42
C ASP A 77 -12.10 18.49 22.75
N PRO A 78 -12.73 19.64 23.10
CA PRO A 78 -12.33 20.95 22.59
C PRO A 78 -10.88 21.32 22.87
N SER A 79 -10.29 20.84 23.98
CA SER A 79 -8.89 21.14 24.33
C SER A 79 -7.92 20.48 23.35
N LEU A 80 -8.23 19.27 22.89
CA LEU A 80 -7.45 18.57 21.88
C LEU A 80 -7.58 19.20 20.49
N ARG A 81 -8.71 19.86 20.16
CA ARG A 81 -8.88 20.58 18.88
C ARG A 81 -7.91 21.75 18.75
N ALA A 82 -7.65 22.43 19.86
CA ALA A 82 -6.68 23.53 19.92
C ALA A 82 -5.22 23.05 19.98
N SER A 83 -4.97 21.74 20.01
CA SER A 83 -3.61 21.20 20.08
C SER A 83 -2.87 21.39 18.75
N ILE A 84 -1.92 22.33 18.77
CA ILE A 84 -1.03 22.64 17.65
C ILE A 84 -0.26 21.38 17.20
N THR A 85 0.25 20.60 18.16
CA THR A 85 1.01 19.36 17.87
C THR A 85 0.19 18.33 17.10
N ILE A 86 -1.07 18.09 17.50
CA ILE A 86 -1.95 17.15 16.81
C ILE A 86 -2.27 17.66 15.40
N THR A 87 -2.53 18.96 15.26
CA THR A 87 -2.79 19.57 13.94
C THR A 87 -1.58 19.40 13.02
N ILE A 88 -0.35 19.69 13.49
CA ILE A 88 0.88 19.49 12.72
C ILE A 88 1.05 18.03 12.32
N TRP A 89 0.85 17.10 13.26
CA TRP A 89 0.91 15.67 12.98
C TRP A 89 -0.07 15.27 11.86
N LEU A 90 -1.33 15.69 11.98
CA LEU A 90 -2.36 15.39 10.99
C LEU A 90 -1.98 15.97 9.61
N GLN A 91 -1.66 17.26 9.54
CA GLN A 91 -1.30 17.91 8.27
C GLN A 91 -0.10 17.24 7.60
N GLY A 92 0.92 16.95 8.40
CA GLY A 92 2.15 16.35 7.93
C GLY A 92 1.94 14.91 7.44
N SER A 93 1.28 14.09 8.25
CA SER A 93 1.01 12.69 7.89
C SER A 93 0.11 12.57 6.66
N TYR A 94 -0.89 13.45 6.47
CA TYR A 94 -1.67 13.49 5.23
C TYR A 94 -0.79 13.69 3.99
N SER A 95 0.23 14.55 4.06
CA SER A 95 1.16 14.78 2.94
C SER A 95 2.10 13.60 2.72
N ALA A 96 2.71 13.09 3.80
CA ALA A 96 3.67 12.00 3.73
C ALA A 96 3.09 10.74 3.07
N THR A 97 1.85 10.42 3.41
CA THR A 97 1.14 9.27 2.83
C THR A 97 0.88 9.42 1.33
N PHE A 98 0.51 10.61 0.86
CA PHE A 98 0.31 10.84 -0.57
C PHE A 98 1.59 10.62 -1.38
N ILE A 99 2.72 11.11 -0.84
CA ILE A 99 4.05 10.89 -1.42
C ILE A 99 4.39 9.39 -1.44
N ALA A 100 4.13 8.67 -0.36
CA ALA A 100 4.38 7.24 -0.27
C ALA A 100 3.59 6.47 -1.35
N LEU A 101 2.30 6.77 -1.52
CA LEU A 101 1.48 6.16 -2.57
C LEU A 101 1.93 6.53 -3.98
N ALA A 102 2.31 7.78 -4.23
CA ALA A 102 2.86 8.19 -5.52
C ALA A 102 4.12 7.38 -5.86
N ASN A 103 4.98 7.14 -4.88
CA ASN A 103 6.16 6.30 -5.04
C ASN A 103 5.78 4.83 -5.36
N ASP A 104 4.79 4.27 -4.68
CA ASP A 104 4.29 2.91 -4.94
C ASP A 104 3.72 2.76 -6.36
N VAL A 105 2.96 3.76 -6.83
CA VAL A 105 2.42 3.80 -8.20
C VAL A 105 3.54 3.85 -9.23
N ILE A 106 4.60 4.64 -9.00
CA ILE A 106 5.78 4.67 -9.90
C ILE A 106 6.49 3.31 -9.92
N HIS A 107 6.62 2.64 -8.78
CA HIS A 107 7.23 1.31 -8.73
C HIS A 107 6.42 0.27 -9.50
N ILE A 108 5.09 0.31 -9.42
CA ILE A 108 4.22 -0.56 -10.21
C ILE A 108 4.27 -0.21 -11.68
N GLY A 109 4.15 1.07 -12.02
CA GLY A 109 4.25 1.56 -13.40
C GLY A 109 5.57 1.14 -14.04
N ARG A 110 6.68 1.21 -13.31
CA ARG A 110 7.98 0.69 -13.73
C ARG A 110 7.93 -0.81 -13.98
N ALA A 111 7.43 -1.60 -13.03
CA ALA A 111 7.37 -3.05 -13.16
C ALA A 111 6.51 -3.48 -14.37
N TYR A 112 5.36 -2.82 -14.56
CA TYR A 112 4.48 -3.01 -15.69
C TYR A 112 5.17 -2.65 -17.01
N LEU A 113 5.66 -1.42 -17.15
CA LEU A 113 6.28 -0.93 -18.38
C LEU A 113 7.52 -1.77 -18.74
N VAL A 114 8.36 -2.13 -17.78
CA VAL A 114 9.51 -3.00 -18.04
C VAL A 114 9.05 -4.40 -18.46
N GLY A 115 8.03 -4.96 -17.81
CA GLY A 115 7.44 -6.25 -18.18
C GLY A 115 6.98 -6.27 -19.64
N THR A 116 6.32 -5.20 -20.12
CA THR A 116 5.88 -5.10 -21.52
C THR A 116 7.01 -4.96 -22.55
N THR A 117 8.25 -4.73 -22.13
CA THR A 117 9.43 -4.62 -23.03
C THR A 117 10.30 -5.87 -23.06
N ARG A 118 9.95 -6.91 -22.32
CA ARG A 118 10.67 -8.19 -22.34
C ARG A 118 10.12 -9.04 -23.48
N ALA A 119 11.02 -9.58 -24.30
CA ALA A 119 10.64 -10.71 -25.14
C ALA A 119 10.07 -11.82 -24.23
N ARG A 120 8.97 -12.42 -24.67
CA ARG A 120 8.49 -13.66 -24.06
C ARG A 120 9.55 -14.72 -24.38
N GLU A 121 10.16 -15.30 -23.36
CA GLU A 121 11.00 -16.48 -23.58
C GLU A 121 10.11 -17.52 -24.26
N PRO A 122 10.54 -18.12 -25.39
CA PRO A 122 9.78 -19.19 -26.01
C PRO A 122 9.57 -20.25 -24.93
N GLU A 123 8.31 -20.56 -24.63
CA GLU A 123 7.98 -21.68 -23.74
C GLU A 123 8.67 -22.90 -24.33
N ASP A 124 9.63 -23.46 -23.58
CA ASP A 124 10.42 -24.58 -24.06
C ASP A 124 9.44 -25.74 -24.28
N PRO A 125 9.20 -26.17 -25.53
CA PRO A 125 8.16 -27.18 -25.81
C PRO A 125 8.46 -28.53 -25.14
N ALA A 126 9.63 -28.68 -24.51
CA ALA A 126 10.03 -29.87 -23.77
C ALA A 126 9.22 -30.12 -22.48
N ASP A 127 8.55 -29.13 -21.87
CA ASP A 127 7.83 -29.34 -20.60
C ASP A 127 6.41 -29.90 -20.78
N ASP A 128 5.79 -29.70 -21.95
CA ASP A 128 4.46 -30.27 -22.25
C ASP A 128 4.50 -31.79 -22.49
N SER A 129 5.65 -32.36 -22.82
CA SER A 129 5.81 -33.81 -23.00
C SER A 129 6.01 -34.58 -21.69
N ALA A 130 6.28 -33.89 -20.56
CA ALA A 130 6.40 -34.51 -19.24
C ALA A 130 5.07 -34.62 -18.47
N LEU A 131 4.00 -33.98 -18.97
CA LEU A 131 2.64 -34.00 -18.40
C LEU A 131 1.65 -34.86 -19.19
N GLU A 132 2.13 -35.68 -20.13
CA GLU A 132 1.40 -36.90 -20.52
C GLU A 132 1.36 -37.82 -19.30
N ILE A 133 0.44 -37.53 -18.37
CA ILE A 133 -0.02 -38.49 -17.37
C ILE A 133 -0.42 -39.72 -18.19
N PRO A 134 0.25 -40.87 -18.02
CA PRO A 134 -0.13 -42.07 -18.73
C PRO A 134 -1.58 -42.32 -18.37
N VAL A 135 -2.49 -42.12 -19.33
CA VAL A 135 -3.89 -42.50 -19.16
C VAL A 135 -3.81 -43.99 -18.84
N PRO A 136 -4.16 -44.42 -17.61
CA PRO A 136 -4.04 -45.82 -17.25
C PRO A 136 -4.87 -46.58 -18.27
N ALA A 137 -4.18 -47.39 -19.08
CA ALA A 137 -4.84 -48.28 -20.02
C ALA A 137 -5.89 -49.03 -19.22
N ALA A 138 -7.14 -48.97 -19.66
CA ALA A 138 -8.24 -49.68 -19.05
C ALA A 138 -7.85 -51.16 -18.94
N SER A 139 -7.39 -51.58 -17.76
CA SER A 139 -7.14 -52.98 -17.49
C SER A 139 -8.51 -53.60 -17.22
N ASP A 140 -9.04 -54.25 -18.26
CA ASP A 140 -10.05 -55.29 -18.11
C ASP A 140 -9.62 -56.24 -17.00
N GLY A 141 -10.57 -56.50 -16.11
CA GLY A 141 -10.28 -56.83 -14.72
C GLY A 141 -9.59 -58.17 -14.47
N GLN A 142 -9.05 -58.28 -13.26
CA GLN A 142 -9.01 -59.56 -12.57
C GLN A 142 -8.95 -59.34 -11.05
N GLN A 143 -9.96 -59.87 -10.36
CA GLN A 143 -9.93 -60.12 -8.92
C GLN A 143 -8.80 -61.10 -8.59
N VAL A 144 -7.90 -60.76 -7.67
CA VAL A 144 -7.25 -61.77 -6.81
C VAL A 144 -7.02 -61.20 -5.41
N LEU A 145 -7.74 -61.85 -4.50
CA LEU A 145 -7.63 -61.90 -3.06
C LEU A 145 -6.30 -62.54 -2.63
N GLY A 146 -5.62 -61.99 -1.62
CA GLY A 146 -4.75 -62.80 -0.75
C GLY A 146 -3.33 -62.28 -0.51
N ASP A 147 -3.12 -61.88 0.74
CA ASP A 147 -2.07 -62.37 1.63
C ASP A 147 -0.69 -61.68 1.77
N SER A 148 -0.33 -61.61 3.05
CA SER A 148 1.02 -61.61 3.65
C SER A 148 1.72 -60.28 3.87
N ILE A 149 1.47 -59.75 5.07
CA ILE A 149 2.32 -58.82 5.81
C ILE A 149 3.67 -59.51 6.08
N HIS A 150 4.75 -59.00 5.50
CA HIS A 150 6.12 -59.37 5.84
C HIS A 150 6.79 -58.16 6.51
N LEU A 151 6.89 -58.21 7.84
CA LEU A 151 7.66 -57.28 8.67
C LEU A 151 9.14 -57.65 8.53
N GLU A 152 9.90 -56.82 7.83
CA GLU A 152 11.37 -56.89 7.81
C GLU A 152 11.92 -55.95 8.90
N ASP A 153 12.41 -56.58 9.96
CA ASP A 153 13.12 -55.97 11.08
C ASP A 153 14.50 -55.49 10.60
N ARG A 154 14.67 -54.17 10.45
CA ARG A 154 15.98 -53.56 10.22
C ARG A 154 16.30 -52.60 11.36
N GLY A 155 17.22 -53.06 12.21
CA GLY A 155 17.79 -52.34 13.33
C GLY A 155 18.37 -50.99 12.91
N PHE A 156 18.02 -49.97 13.70
CA PHE A 156 18.66 -48.67 13.70
C PHE A 156 19.61 -48.56 14.89
N PRO A 157 20.79 -47.94 14.73
CA PRO A 157 21.70 -47.68 15.83
C PRO A 157 21.21 -46.52 16.69
N ASP A 158 21.46 -46.65 17.99
CA ASP A 158 21.32 -45.62 19.01
C ASP A 158 22.04 -44.32 18.61
N VAL A 159 21.27 -43.26 18.36
CA VAL A 159 21.78 -41.89 18.39
C VAL A 159 20.90 -41.07 19.32
N ALA A 160 21.36 -40.95 20.55
CA ALA A 160 20.88 -39.99 21.52
C ALA A 160 21.12 -38.57 20.99
N SER A 161 20.04 -37.87 20.61
CA SER A 161 20.06 -36.44 20.36
C SER A 161 18.69 -35.85 20.71
N LYS A 162 18.73 -34.84 21.58
CA LYS A 162 17.61 -34.23 22.28
C LYS A 162 16.53 -33.74 21.30
N SER A 163 15.40 -34.45 21.28
CA SER A 163 14.15 -34.02 20.70
C SER A 163 13.58 -32.84 21.50
N SER A 164 13.82 -31.63 20.99
CA SER A 164 12.95 -30.49 21.27
C SER A 164 11.71 -30.67 20.41
N SER A 165 10.63 -31.16 21.02
CA SER A 165 9.30 -31.24 20.44
C SER A 165 8.81 -29.86 20.01
N LYS A 166 9.16 -29.45 18.80
CA LYS A 166 8.42 -28.44 18.05
C LYS A 166 7.14 -29.10 17.58
N GLN A 167 6.10 -28.97 18.41
CA GLN A 167 4.72 -29.23 18.05
C GLN A 167 4.41 -28.46 16.77
N LYS A 168 4.43 -29.17 15.64
CA LYS A 168 4.07 -28.67 14.32
C LYS A 168 2.57 -28.50 14.36
N ILE A 169 2.11 -27.30 14.73
CA ILE A 169 0.71 -26.93 14.60
C ILE A 169 0.44 -26.99 13.10
N ASP A 170 -0.25 -28.04 12.69
CA ASP A 170 -0.78 -28.21 11.34
C ASP A 170 -1.94 -27.21 11.23
N ILE A 171 -1.57 -25.94 11.02
CA ILE A 171 -2.52 -24.90 10.61
C ILE A 171 -2.90 -25.34 9.20
N LYS A 172 -3.97 -26.15 9.10
CA LYS A 172 -4.72 -26.30 7.86
C LYS A 172 -4.97 -24.87 7.39
N GLU A 173 -4.25 -24.51 6.35
CA GLU A 173 -4.34 -23.25 5.65
C GLU A 173 -5.81 -23.13 5.27
N VAL A 174 -6.57 -22.39 6.09
CA VAL A 174 -7.89 -21.94 5.70
C VAL A 174 -7.57 -20.94 4.61
N GLU A 175 -7.40 -21.44 3.39
CA GLU A 175 -7.69 -20.69 2.19
C GLU A 175 -9.12 -20.21 2.39
N VAL A 176 -9.24 -19.04 3.00
CA VAL A 176 -10.38 -18.18 2.78
C VAL A 176 -10.24 -17.82 1.31
N GLU A 177 -10.72 -18.73 0.47
CA GLU A 177 -11.09 -18.49 -0.91
C GLU A 177 -12.22 -17.47 -0.85
N VAL A 178 -11.87 -16.23 -0.50
CA VAL A 178 -12.69 -15.09 -0.87
C VAL A 178 -12.77 -15.24 -2.36
N THR A 179 -13.95 -15.61 -2.87
CA THR A 179 -14.29 -15.70 -4.29
C THR A 179 -14.17 -14.29 -4.90
N ILE A 180 -12.93 -13.82 -4.99
CA ILE A 180 -12.52 -12.57 -5.62
C ILE A 180 -12.40 -12.97 -7.07
N GLY A 181 -13.42 -12.62 -7.86
CA GLY A 181 -13.55 -12.92 -9.28
C GLY A 181 -12.18 -13.09 -9.95
N ASP A 182 -11.96 -14.31 -10.41
CA ASP A 182 -10.69 -14.84 -10.84
C ASP A 182 -10.11 -13.96 -11.97
N MET A 183 -9.14 -13.11 -11.61
CA MET A 183 -8.39 -12.33 -12.62
C MET A 183 -7.53 -13.23 -13.51
N SER A 184 -7.44 -14.53 -13.24
CA SER A 184 -6.89 -15.48 -14.20
C SER A 184 -7.74 -15.55 -15.48
N SER A 185 -9.05 -15.25 -15.41
CA SER A 185 -9.91 -15.20 -16.60
C SER A 185 -9.62 -14.01 -17.53
N LEU A 186 -8.96 -12.95 -17.04
CA LEU A 186 -8.38 -11.88 -17.89
C LEU A 186 -7.06 -12.31 -18.53
N ARG A 187 -6.45 -13.40 -18.05
CA ARG A 187 -5.24 -14.00 -18.61
C ARG A 187 -5.57 -14.97 -19.75
N ASP A 188 -6.82 -15.43 -19.80
CA ASP A 188 -7.37 -16.31 -20.84
C ASP A 188 -8.11 -15.55 -21.94
N GLU A 189 -7.73 -14.31 -22.25
CA GLU A 189 -8.10 -13.66 -23.52
C GLU A 189 -7.40 -14.45 -24.67
N PRO A 190 -8.12 -15.30 -25.43
CA PRO A 190 -7.47 -16.30 -26.29
C PRO A 190 -6.88 -15.74 -27.57
N ASN A 191 -7.11 -14.45 -27.88
CA ASN A 191 -6.80 -13.87 -29.19
C ASN A 191 -5.60 -12.91 -29.20
N LEU A 192 -4.89 -12.71 -28.08
CA LEU A 192 -3.59 -12.01 -28.09
C LEU A 192 -2.38 -12.95 -28.22
N ARG A 193 -2.60 -14.27 -28.29
CA ARG A 193 -1.50 -15.27 -28.36
C ARG A 193 -0.85 -15.38 -29.74
N ASP A 194 -1.49 -14.85 -30.79
CA ASP A 194 -0.95 -14.87 -32.15
C ASP A 194 -0.16 -13.59 -32.51
N GLU A 195 0.08 -12.69 -31.55
CA GLU A 195 0.95 -11.53 -31.77
C GLU A 195 2.39 -12.01 -32.07
N PRO A 196 2.90 -11.75 -33.28
CA PRO A 196 4.14 -12.33 -33.77
C PRO A 196 5.33 -11.82 -32.96
N ASN A 197 6.02 -12.73 -32.24
CA ASN A 197 7.37 -12.56 -31.69
C ASN A 197 7.70 -11.11 -31.29
N LEU A 198 7.08 -10.62 -30.20
CA LEU A 198 7.43 -9.34 -29.58
C LEU A 198 8.95 -9.30 -29.37
N ARG A 199 9.63 -8.54 -30.23
CA ARG A 199 11.10 -8.41 -30.20
C ARG A 199 11.49 -7.73 -28.89
N ASP A 200 12.55 -8.23 -28.26
CA ASP A 200 13.09 -7.59 -27.07
C ASP A 200 13.51 -6.15 -27.40
N GLU A 201 13.05 -5.18 -26.60
CA GLU A 201 13.35 -3.76 -26.80
C GLU A 201 14.23 -3.21 -25.66
N PRO A 202 15.52 -3.59 -25.58
CA PRO A 202 16.39 -3.23 -24.45
C PRO A 202 16.61 -1.71 -24.33
N LYS A 203 16.61 -1.00 -25.47
CA LYS A 203 16.73 0.47 -25.49
C LYS A 203 15.54 1.14 -24.79
N ARG A 204 14.31 0.71 -25.11
CA ARG A 204 13.08 1.25 -24.50
C ARG A 204 13.04 0.97 -23.00
N ARG A 205 13.44 -0.24 -22.58
CA ARG A 205 13.57 -0.60 -21.15
C ARG A 205 14.51 0.33 -20.40
N ARG A 206 15.66 0.68 -20.98
CA ARG A 206 16.61 1.63 -20.39
C ARG A 206 15.98 3.01 -20.23
N TYR A 207 15.26 3.51 -21.23
CA TYR A 207 14.57 4.81 -21.14
C TYR A 207 13.49 4.82 -20.06
N ILE A 208 12.64 3.80 -19.99
CA ILE A 208 11.61 3.65 -18.95
C ILE A 208 12.25 3.69 -17.57
N ARG A 209 13.35 2.95 -17.35
CA ARG A 209 14.05 2.93 -16.06
C ARG A 209 14.64 4.29 -15.70
N ILE A 210 15.29 4.97 -16.65
CA ILE A 210 15.83 6.33 -16.42
C ILE A 210 14.70 7.28 -16.04
N LEU A 211 13.59 7.25 -16.77
CA LEU A 211 12.42 8.08 -16.49
C LEU A 211 11.88 7.80 -15.08
N CYS A 212 11.68 6.53 -14.71
CA CYS A 212 11.23 6.18 -13.35
C CYS A 212 12.23 6.62 -12.28
N ILE A 213 13.54 6.51 -12.51
CA ILE A 213 14.57 6.99 -11.57
C ILE A 213 14.48 8.51 -11.40
N ILE A 214 14.29 9.26 -12.49
CA ILE A 214 14.11 10.72 -12.43
C ILE A 214 12.86 11.05 -11.60
N PHE A 215 11.72 10.41 -11.89
CA PHE A 215 10.49 10.63 -11.12
C PHE A 215 10.62 10.27 -9.64
N THR A 216 11.22 9.11 -9.31
CA THR A 216 11.48 8.74 -7.91
C THR A 216 12.41 9.73 -7.23
N THR A 217 13.47 10.19 -7.90
CA THR A 217 14.39 11.19 -7.35
C THR A 217 13.68 12.52 -7.10
N LEU A 218 12.85 12.97 -8.04
CA LEU A 218 12.02 14.16 -7.84
C LEU A 218 11.08 14.00 -6.65
N LEU A 219 10.43 12.84 -6.48
CA LEU A 219 9.60 12.57 -5.30
C LEU A 219 10.40 12.59 -4.00
N ILE A 220 11.62 12.04 -3.98
CA ILE A 220 12.50 12.09 -2.80
C ILE A 220 12.87 13.54 -2.48
N ILE A 221 13.23 14.34 -3.49
CA ILE A 221 13.52 15.77 -3.30
C ILE A 221 12.29 16.49 -2.74
N CYS A 222 11.10 16.25 -3.31
CA CYS A 222 9.84 16.78 -2.79
C CYS A 222 9.59 16.35 -1.33
N SER A 223 9.93 15.11 -0.98
CA SER A 223 9.80 14.58 0.39
C SER A 223 10.74 15.29 1.36
N ILE A 224 12.00 15.50 0.96
CA ILE A 224 13.00 16.21 1.76
C ILE A 224 12.58 17.68 1.93
N MET A 225 12.21 18.34 0.83
CA MET A 225 11.70 19.71 0.87
C MET A 225 10.50 19.83 1.80
N TRP A 226 9.57 18.88 1.73
CA TRP A 226 8.42 18.80 2.63
C TRP A 226 8.81 18.58 4.11
N ALA A 227 9.80 17.73 4.40
CA ALA A 227 10.26 17.50 5.76
C ALA A 227 10.96 18.74 6.35
N VAL A 228 11.86 19.37 5.59
CA VAL A 228 12.53 20.63 5.97
C VAL A 228 11.51 21.73 6.18
N SER A 229 10.56 21.83 5.25
CA SER A 229 9.42 22.72 5.31
C SER A 229 8.61 22.57 6.60
N GLY A 230 8.25 21.34 6.97
CA GLY A 230 7.51 21.05 8.20
C GLY A 230 8.30 21.44 9.44
N GLY A 231 9.63 21.27 9.42
CA GLY A 231 10.52 21.72 10.49
C GLY A 231 10.58 23.25 10.62
N ILE A 232 10.66 23.96 9.49
CA ILE A 232 10.62 25.44 9.48
C ILE A 232 9.25 25.92 9.95
N TYR A 233 8.16 25.31 9.47
CA TYR A 233 6.78 25.61 9.91
C TYR A 233 6.64 25.44 11.43
N TYR A 234 7.17 24.36 12.00
CA TYR A 234 7.19 24.15 13.45
C TYR A 234 7.93 25.28 14.18
N GLY A 235 9.11 25.68 13.67
CA GLY A 235 9.87 26.80 14.21
C GLY A 235 9.14 28.15 14.10
N SER A 236 8.47 28.42 12.99
CA SER A 236 7.67 29.63 12.75
C SER A 236 6.31 29.64 13.48
N MET A 237 5.79 28.47 13.88
CA MET A 237 4.62 28.41 14.76
C MET A 237 4.99 28.72 16.22
N LEU A 238 6.19 28.31 16.65
CA LEU A 238 6.68 28.56 18.01
C LEU A 238 7.19 29.99 18.20
N ASN A 239 7.76 30.59 17.15
CA ASN A 239 8.13 32.00 17.14
C ASN A 239 6.98 32.75 16.46
N LEU A 240 6.19 33.57 17.18
CA LEU A 240 4.97 34.27 16.71
C LEU A 240 5.12 35.21 15.47
N ALA A 241 6.17 35.06 14.65
CA ALA A 241 6.39 35.78 13.42
C ALA A 241 5.81 35.02 12.20
N SER A 242 5.03 35.76 11.42
CA SER A 242 4.11 35.41 10.34
C SER A 242 4.65 34.70 9.09
N ASP A 243 5.80 34.01 9.12
CA ASP A 243 6.47 33.54 7.89
C ASP A 243 6.14 32.08 7.47
N ALA A 244 5.14 31.45 8.11
CA ALA A 244 4.85 30.02 7.93
C ALA A 244 4.02 29.63 6.69
N MET A 245 3.70 30.56 5.78
CA MET A 245 2.73 30.34 4.69
C MET A 245 3.28 29.57 3.47
N ILE A 246 4.60 29.54 3.24
CA ILE A 246 5.13 29.15 1.91
C ILE A 246 5.28 27.63 1.73
N THR A 247 5.13 26.81 2.76
CA THR A 247 5.87 25.56 2.77
C THR A 247 5.06 24.25 2.60
N GLN A 248 3.72 24.30 2.51
CA GLN A 248 2.87 23.09 2.35
C GLN A 248 2.47 22.72 0.89
N THR A 249 3.22 23.17 -0.11
CA THR A 249 2.82 23.24 -1.54
C THR A 249 2.63 21.91 -2.30
N ILE A 250 2.63 20.73 -1.68
CA ILE A 250 2.46 19.46 -2.44
C ILE A 250 1.59 18.52 -1.62
N PRO A 251 0.26 18.40 -1.92
CA PRO A 251 -0.32 17.80 -3.14
C PRO A 251 -1.17 18.73 -4.05
N ILE A 252 -0.99 18.58 -5.36
CA ILE A 252 -1.05 19.67 -6.34
C ILE A 252 -2.42 20.28 -6.63
N VAL A 253 -3.56 19.60 -6.56
CA VAL A 253 -4.82 20.25 -6.99
C VAL A 253 -5.67 20.62 -5.78
N TYR A 254 -6.08 19.62 -5.00
CA TYR A 254 -6.91 19.84 -3.82
C TYR A 254 -6.22 20.70 -2.74
N ARG A 255 -4.92 20.48 -2.46
CA ARG A 255 -4.24 21.37 -1.50
C ARG A 255 -3.79 22.68 -2.10
N LEU A 256 -3.49 22.81 -3.39
CA LEU A 256 -3.28 24.17 -3.96
C LEU A 256 -4.57 25.00 -3.87
N THR A 257 -5.75 24.40 -4.06
CA THR A 257 -7.02 25.10 -3.88
C THR A 257 -7.35 25.42 -2.43
N ILE A 258 -6.79 24.66 -1.47
CA ILE A 258 -7.11 24.79 -0.04
C ILE A 258 -6.04 25.55 0.75
N SER A 259 -4.77 25.52 0.31
CA SER A 259 -3.67 26.21 0.99
C SER A 259 -3.76 27.73 0.84
N SER A 260 -4.54 28.22 -0.13
CA SER A 260 -4.90 29.64 -0.24
C SER A 260 -5.94 30.06 0.79
N VAL A 261 -6.60 29.11 1.45
CA VAL A 261 -7.67 29.37 2.41
C VAL A 261 -7.05 29.62 3.78
N MET A 262 -7.11 30.88 4.21
CA MET A 262 -6.68 31.32 5.52
C MET A 262 -7.89 31.49 6.43
N THR A 263 -7.74 31.14 7.70
CA THR A 263 -8.77 31.37 8.71
C THR A 263 -8.18 32.11 9.91
N THR A 264 -8.98 32.96 10.53
CA THR A 264 -8.62 33.74 11.73
C THR A 264 -9.17 33.12 13.01
N SER A 265 -9.99 32.08 12.90
CA SER A 265 -10.68 31.49 14.04
C SER A 265 -10.77 29.97 13.92
N TRP A 266 -10.67 29.31 15.07
CA TRP A 266 -10.95 27.87 15.21
C TRP A 266 -12.45 27.59 15.35
N GLU A 267 -13.28 28.63 15.28
CA GLU A 267 -14.72 28.49 15.44
C GLU A 267 -15.36 27.80 14.22
N PRO A 268 -16.36 26.94 14.46
CA PRO A 268 -17.06 26.20 13.40
C PRO A 268 -17.62 27.11 12.31
N ASP A 269 -18.11 28.29 12.70
CA ASP A 269 -18.87 29.21 11.85
C ASP A 269 -17.99 30.30 11.22
N ALA A 270 -16.67 30.24 11.42
CA ALA A 270 -15.78 31.20 10.80
C ALA A 270 -15.84 31.04 9.27
N PRO A 271 -16.01 32.15 8.50
CA PRO A 271 -15.92 32.09 7.05
C PRO A 271 -14.58 31.47 6.66
N ASP A 272 -14.61 30.61 5.64
CA ASP A 272 -13.42 29.95 5.09
C ASP A 272 -12.70 28.93 6.01
N SER A 273 -13.34 28.46 7.08
CA SER A 273 -12.77 27.47 8.00
C SER A 273 -12.72 26.02 7.46
N LEU A 274 -13.16 25.78 6.22
CA LEU A 274 -13.35 24.45 5.62
C LEU A 274 -14.31 23.53 6.41
N ASN A 275 -15.15 24.09 7.26
CA ASN A 275 -16.00 23.34 8.18
C ASN A 275 -17.37 22.97 7.61
N SER A 276 -17.74 23.47 6.44
CA SER A 276 -19.04 23.12 5.84
C SER A 276 -19.14 21.61 5.58
N HIS A 277 -20.33 21.05 5.72
CA HIS A 277 -20.57 19.62 5.43
C HIS A 277 -20.07 19.23 4.04
N THR A 278 -20.23 20.10 3.03
CA THR A 278 -19.76 19.87 1.67
C THR A 278 -18.24 19.78 1.60
N GLN A 279 -17.50 20.69 2.25
CA GLN A 279 -16.03 20.65 2.26
C GLN A 279 -15.49 19.40 2.96
N LYS A 280 -16.15 18.98 4.05
CA LYS A 280 -15.83 17.74 4.75
C LYS A 280 -16.12 16.51 3.90
N ALA A 281 -17.28 16.47 3.24
CA ALA A 281 -17.61 15.40 2.31
C ALA A 281 -16.59 15.30 1.16
N LEU A 282 -16.13 16.43 0.62
CA LEU A 282 -15.07 16.46 -0.39
C LEU A 282 -13.74 15.96 0.17
N PHE A 283 -13.37 16.32 1.40
CA PHE A 283 -12.17 15.78 2.05
C PHE A 283 -12.21 14.24 2.12
N TYR A 284 -13.28 13.66 2.64
CA TYR A 284 -13.39 12.20 2.72
C TYR A 284 -13.44 11.56 1.32
N SER A 285 -14.20 12.12 0.39
CA SER A 285 -14.45 11.52 -0.93
C SER A 285 -13.27 11.65 -1.90
N LEU A 286 -12.56 12.78 -1.89
CA LEU A 286 -11.47 13.07 -2.83
C LEU A 286 -10.07 12.83 -2.23
N HIS A 287 -9.95 12.82 -0.91
CA HIS A 287 -8.68 12.56 -0.24
C HIS A 287 -8.62 11.14 0.33
N ILE A 288 -9.55 10.79 1.22
CA ILE A 288 -9.47 9.54 1.99
C ILE A 288 -9.88 8.32 1.17
N VAL A 289 -10.97 8.39 0.41
CA VAL A 289 -11.47 7.24 -0.37
C VAL A 289 -10.49 6.78 -1.45
N PRO A 290 -9.91 7.66 -2.29
CA PRO A 290 -8.95 7.23 -3.32
C PRO A 290 -7.69 6.64 -2.70
N GLU A 291 -7.28 7.15 -1.54
CA GLU A 291 -6.15 6.62 -0.78
C GLU A 291 -6.41 5.21 -0.26
N LEU A 292 -7.57 4.99 0.37
CA LEU A 292 -8.00 3.69 0.85
C LEU A 292 -8.12 2.69 -0.31
N LEU A 293 -8.72 3.13 -1.43
CA LEU A 293 -8.85 2.32 -2.64
C LEU A 293 -7.48 1.94 -3.20
N ALA A 294 -6.53 2.87 -3.26
CA ALA A 294 -5.17 2.59 -3.67
C ALA A 294 -4.53 1.54 -2.74
N ALA A 295 -4.63 1.71 -1.41
CA ALA A 295 -4.13 0.72 -0.45
C ALA A 295 -4.73 -0.68 -0.68
N VAL A 296 -6.05 -0.78 -0.89
CA VAL A 296 -6.74 -2.04 -1.19
C VAL A 296 -6.23 -2.66 -2.51
N LEU A 297 -6.10 -1.86 -3.57
CA LEU A 297 -5.60 -2.33 -4.87
C LEU A 297 -4.14 -2.83 -4.77
N LEU A 298 -3.30 -2.10 -4.04
CA LEU A 298 -1.90 -2.47 -3.79
C LEU A 298 -1.80 -3.77 -2.96
N LEU A 299 -2.71 -3.98 -2.01
CA LEU A 299 -2.79 -5.22 -1.23
C LEU A 299 -3.40 -6.38 -2.01
N ARG A 300 -4.21 -6.11 -3.04
CA ARG A 300 -4.80 -7.15 -3.90
C ARG A 300 -3.77 -7.73 -4.88
N ILE A 301 -2.93 -6.89 -5.47
CA ILE A 301 -2.00 -7.31 -6.53
C ILE A 301 -0.69 -7.83 -5.90
N ASN A 302 -0.35 -9.10 -6.13
CA ASN A 302 0.98 -9.61 -5.81
C ASN A 302 2.00 -9.17 -6.87
N ILE A 303 2.49 -7.92 -6.78
CA ILE A 303 3.42 -7.32 -7.74
C ILE A 303 4.66 -8.19 -7.96
N ARG A 304 5.11 -8.90 -6.92
CA ARG A 304 6.25 -9.81 -7.01
C ARG A 304 5.97 -11.00 -7.91
N VAL A 305 4.82 -11.65 -7.74
CA VAL A 305 4.42 -12.80 -8.57
C VAL A 305 4.06 -12.33 -9.98
N VAL A 306 3.24 -11.29 -10.11
CA VAL A 306 2.74 -10.80 -11.40
C VAL A 306 3.87 -10.33 -12.31
N TYR A 307 4.84 -9.58 -11.76
CA TYR A 307 5.92 -8.98 -12.56
C TYR A 307 7.28 -9.68 -12.37
N ASN A 308 7.32 -10.80 -11.65
CA ASN A 308 8.54 -11.54 -11.29
C ASN A 308 9.63 -10.60 -10.73
N THR A 309 9.25 -9.72 -9.81
CA THR A 309 10.13 -8.69 -9.23
C THR A 309 10.80 -9.18 -7.95
N GLY A 310 11.98 -8.65 -7.63
CA GLY A 310 12.64 -8.90 -6.34
C GLY A 310 11.97 -8.14 -5.18
N LEU A 311 12.47 -8.34 -3.95
CA LEU A 311 11.98 -7.60 -2.77
C LEU A 311 12.05 -6.07 -2.94
N GLY A 312 13.10 -5.59 -3.61
CA GLY A 312 13.29 -4.18 -3.95
C GLY A 312 12.68 -3.74 -5.28
N GLY A 313 12.00 -4.62 -6.03
CA GLY A 313 11.53 -4.35 -7.40
C GLY A 313 12.49 -4.81 -8.51
N ASP A 314 12.21 -4.41 -9.76
CA ASP A 314 13.04 -4.76 -10.93
C ASP A 314 14.19 -3.75 -11.15
N TRP A 315 15.34 -4.00 -10.54
CA TRP A 315 16.56 -3.19 -10.69
C TRP A 315 17.43 -3.56 -11.91
N GLY A 316 16.96 -4.45 -12.79
CA GLY A 316 17.70 -4.83 -13.99
C GLY A 316 18.95 -5.67 -13.72
N MET A 317 19.10 -6.24 -12.52
CA MET A 317 20.20 -7.17 -12.22
C MET A 317 20.18 -8.42 -13.13
N ARG A 318 19.01 -8.77 -13.68
CA ARG A 318 18.84 -9.90 -14.60
C ARG A 318 19.22 -9.61 -16.05
N ASP A 319 19.37 -8.34 -16.42
CA ASP A 319 19.65 -7.95 -17.82
C ASP A 319 21.16 -7.99 -18.15
N LYS A 320 22.00 -8.61 -17.30
CA LYS A 320 23.46 -8.68 -17.47
C LYS A 320 23.95 -9.95 -18.20
N LYS A 321 23.10 -10.62 -18.95
CA LYS A 321 23.47 -11.76 -19.80
C LYS A 321 23.44 -11.32 -21.26
#